data_AF-A0A1I3UB67-F1
#
_entry.id   AF-A0A1I3UB67-F1
#
_cell.length_a   1.000
_cell.length_b   1.000
_cell.length_c   1.000
_cell.angle_alpha   90.00
_cell.angle_beta   90.00
_cell.angle_gamma   90.00
#
_symmetry.space_group_name_H-M   'P 1'
#
loop_
_entity.id
_entity.type
_entity.pdbx_description
1 polymer ?
#
loop_
_entity_poly.entity_id
_entity_poly.type
_entity_poly.pdbx_seq_one_letter_code
_entity_poly.pdbx_strand_id
1 'polypeptide(L)'
;MSKSPIQGQEYRSAFKIYSEDGKRAVDVLEFRNGETYLDEQEWVDGTTFRNRHSGSLVGPFASPADAENFIVATPWFRGSDA
;
A
#
# COMPACT_ATOMS: atom_id res chain seq x y z
N MET A 1 0.08 -3.74 21.02
CA MET A 1 1.18 -4.35 20.24
C MET A 1 1.58 -3.36 19.17
N SER A 2 2.75 -2.74 19.30
CA SER A 2 3.28 -1.83 18.28
C SER A 2 3.97 -2.69 17.22
N LYS A 3 3.39 -2.80 16.02
CA LYS A 3 4.08 -3.41 14.87
C LYS A 3 5.24 -2.47 14.51
N SER A 4 6.45 -2.85 14.88
CA SER A 4 7.67 -2.16 14.46
C SER A 4 7.72 -2.06 12.93
N PRO A 5 8.33 -0.99 12.38
CA PRO A 5 8.59 -0.89 10.95
C PRO A 5 9.42 -2.09 10.54
N ILE A 6 9.17 -2.57 9.33
CA ILE A 6 9.67 -3.81 8.76
C ILE A 6 11.17 -3.66 8.44
N GLN A 7 11.98 -3.49 9.49
CA GLN A 7 13.42 -3.40 9.40
C GLN A 7 13.96 -4.83 9.42
N GLY A 8 14.37 -5.31 8.24
CA GLY A 8 15.16 -6.53 8.09
C GLY A 8 14.47 -7.70 7.38
N GLN A 9 13.19 -7.58 6.99
CA GLN A 9 12.57 -8.59 6.11
C GLN A 9 12.65 -8.15 4.66
N GLU A 10 13.22 -9.01 3.82
CA GLU A 10 13.22 -8.82 2.38
C GLU A 10 11.82 -9.03 1.82
N TYR A 11 11.35 -8.03 1.09
CA TYR A 11 10.14 -8.09 0.28
C TYR A 11 10.47 -7.73 -1.16
N ARG A 12 9.57 -8.10 -2.07
CA ARG A 12 9.56 -7.58 -3.44
C ARG A 12 8.32 -6.72 -3.66
N SER A 13 8.45 -5.67 -4.46
CA SER A 13 7.27 -5.03 -5.06
C SER A 13 6.70 -6.00 -6.10
N ALA A 14 5.47 -6.48 -5.86
CA ALA A 14 4.75 -7.29 -6.83
C ALA A 14 4.28 -6.42 -7.99
N PHE A 15 3.66 -5.27 -7.68
CA PHE A 15 3.24 -4.25 -8.63
C PHE A 15 2.83 -2.97 -7.88
N LYS A 16 2.63 -1.89 -8.64
CA LYS A 16 2.17 -0.59 -8.14
C LYS A 16 0.88 -0.18 -8.85
N ILE A 17 -0.09 0.32 -8.07
CA ILE A 17 -1.39 0.79 -8.55
C ILE A 17 -1.51 2.29 -8.28
N TYR A 18 -2.10 3.02 -9.21
CA TYR A 18 -2.43 4.43 -9.04
C TYR A 18 -3.94 4.62 -9.05
N SER A 19 -4.44 5.56 -8.25
CA SER A 19 -5.84 5.96 -8.31
C SER A 19 -6.14 6.62 -9.66
N GLU A 20 -7.42 6.63 -10.05
CA GLU A 20 -7.88 7.23 -11.30
C GLU A 20 -7.50 8.71 -11.42
N ASP A 21 -7.56 9.44 -10.31
CA ASP A 21 -7.15 10.85 -10.24
C ASP A 21 -5.64 11.07 -10.13
N GLY A 22 -4.85 9.98 -10.06
CA GLY A 22 -3.40 10.01 -9.90
C GLY A 22 -2.89 10.57 -8.57
N LYS A 23 -3.77 10.89 -7.61
CA LYS A 23 -3.39 11.49 -6.32
C LYS A 23 -2.97 10.47 -5.27
N ARG A 24 -3.22 9.18 -5.51
CA ARG A 24 -2.90 8.09 -4.59
C ARG A 24 -2.19 7.00 -5.35
N ALA A 25 -1.25 6.35 -4.67
CA ALA A 25 -0.52 5.23 -5.20
C ALA A 25 -0.39 4.18 -4.11
N VAL A 26 -0.39 2.90 -4.49
CA VAL A 26 -0.15 1.81 -3.56
C VAL A 26 0.89 0.88 -4.14
N ASP A 27 1.93 0.60 -3.35
CA ASP A 27 2.87 -0.49 -3.64
C ASP A 27 2.37 -1.77 -2.98
N VAL A 28 2.21 -2.84 -3.76
CA VAL A 28 1.84 -4.16 -3.24
C VAL A 28 3.11 -4.93 -2.97
N LEU A 29 3.43 -5.14 -1.69
CA LEU A 29 4.68 -5.71 -1.22
C LEU A 29 4.46 -7.17 -0.80
N GLU A 30 5.14 -8.09 -1.47
CA GLU A 30 5.09 -9.52 -1.16
C GLU A 30 6.36 -9.95 -0.42
N PHE A 31 6.16 -10.58 0.73
CA PHE A 31 7.22 -11.08 1.59
C PHE A 31 7.53 -12.54 1.30
N ARG A 32 8.72 -12.99 1.68
CA ARG A 32 9.16 -14.38 1.45
C ARG A 32 8.26 -15.44 2.11
N ASN A 33 7.51 -15.08 3.15
CA ASN A 33 6.55 -15.96 3.82
C ASN A 33 5.19 -16.05 3.08
N GLY A 34 5.04 -15.39 1.92
CA GLY A 34 3.81 -15.31 1.15
C GLY A 34 2.83 -14.25 1.64
N GLU A 35 3.09 -13.60 2.77
CA GLU A 35 2.27 -12.48 3.23
C GLU A 35 2.45 -11.28 2.31
N THR A 36 1.34 -10.59 2.05
CA THR A 36 1.33 -9.36 1.28
C THR A 36 0.93 -8.18 2.15
N TYR A 37 1.53 -7.04 1.91
CA TYR A 37 1.19 -5.78 2.57
C TYR A 37 1.08 -4.66 1.54
N LEU A 38 0.40 -3.58 1.90
CA LEU A 38 0.25 -2.39 1.09
C LEU A 38 1.03 -1.23 1.69
N ASP A 39 1.86 -0.59 0.86
CA ASP A 39 2.41 0.74 1.12
C ASP A 39 1.49 1.76 0.46
N GLU A 40 0.50 2.25 1.22
CA GLU A 40 -0.43 3.28 0.77
C GLU A 40 0.24 4.67 0.79
N GLN A 41 0.24 5.34 -0.35
CA GLN A 41 0.90 6.62 -0.55
C GLN A 41 -0.05 7.66 -1.11
N GLU A 42 0.10 8.90 -0.64
CA GLU A 42 -0.66 10.05 -1.11
C GLU A 42 0.29 11.08 -1.72
N TRP A 43 -0.16 11.70 -2.81
CA TRP A 43 0.55 12.79 -3.45
C TRP A 43 0.52 14.02 -2.54
N VAL A 44 1.68 14.64 -2.34
CA VAL A 44 1.82 15.81 -1.46
C VAL A 44 2.16 17.07 -2.25
N ASP A 45 3.18 17.01 -3.10
CA ASP A 45 3.59 18.15 -3.94
C ASP A 45 4.51 17.68 -5.08
N GLY A 46 4.48 18.39 -6.20
CA GLY A 46 5.30 18.12 -7.38
C GLY A 46 5.17 16.68 -7.86
N THR A 47 6.25 15.91 -7.76
CA THR A 47 6.29 14.47 -8.08
C THR A 47 6.38 13.58 -6.84
N THR A 48 6.15 14.13 -5.65
CA THR A 48 6.40 13.46 -4.37
C THR A 48 5.14 12.78 -3.86
N PHE A 49 5.27 11.48 -3.59
CA PHE A 49 4.33 10.70 -2.81
C PHE A 49 4.90 10.43 -1.42
N ARG A 50 4.04 10.38 -0.40
CA ARG A 50 4.41 10.00 0.97
C ARG A 50 3.54 8.87 1.46
N ASN A 51 4.12 7.93 2.18
CA ASN A 51 3.38 6.90 2.89
C ASN A 51 2.37 7.56 3.84
N ARG A 52 1.10 7.20 3.66
CA ARG A 52 -0.05 7.73 4.40
C ARG A 52 0.01 7.37 5.89
N HIS A 53 0.61 6.23 6.21
CA HIS A 53 0.63 5.63 7.53
C HIS A 53 1.95 5.85 8.28
N SER A 54 2.69 6.91 7.94
CA SER A 54 3.95 7.30 8.60
C SER A 54 4.99 6.17 8.71
N GLY A 55 5.16 5.39 7.65
CA GLY A 55 6.10 4.26 7.57
C GLY A 55 5.50 2.90 7.97
N SER A 56 4.21 2.85 8.30
CA SER A 56 3.49 1.59 8.51
C SER A 56 2.93 1.05 7.20
N LEU A 57 2.77 -0.27 7.12
CA LEU A 57 2.08 -0.95 6.02
C LEU A 57 0.71 -1.46 6.46
N VAL A 58 -0.21 -1.59 5.49
CA VAL A 58 -1.54 -2.17 5.71
C VAL A 58 -1.50 -3.67 5.36
N GLY A 59 -2.06 -4.52 6.24
CA GLY A 59 -2.06 -5.98 6.07
C GLY A 59 -1.83 -6.77 7.38
N PRO A 60 -1.52 -8.08 7.30
CA PRO A 60 -1.23 -8.85 6.09
C PRO A 60 -2.48 -9.22 5.27
N PHE A 61 -2.25 -9.46 3.98
CA PHE A 61 -3.14 -10.12 3.03
C PHE A 61 -2.54 -11.48 2.64
N ALA A 62 -3.41 -12.42 2.24
CA ALA A 62 -3.00 -13.78 1.89
C ALA A 62 -2.28 -13.87 0.52
N SER A 63 -2.47 -12.88 -0.36
CA SER A 63 -1.82 -12.81 -1.66
C SER A 63 -1.81 -11.38 -2.24
N PRO A 64 -0.99 -11.10 -3.27
CA PRO A 64 -1.06 -9.84 -4.02
C PRO A 64 -2.44 -9.54 -4.62
N ALA A 65 -3.15 -10.57 -5.08
CA ALA A 65 -4.49 -10.42 -5.65
C ALA A 65 -5.53 -10.01 -4.59
N ASP A 66 -5.43 -10.55 -3.37
CA ASP A 66 -6.33 -10.16 -2.27
C ASP A 66 -6.07 -8.72 -1.83
N ALA A 67 -4.80 -8.32 -1.79
CA ALA A 67 -4.40 -6.96 -1.46
C ALA A 67 -4.87 -5.95 -2.53
N GLU A 68 -4.76 -6.31 -3.81
CA GLU A 68 -5.31 -5.55 -4.93
C GLU A 68 -6.83 -5.40 -4.81
N ASN A 69 -7.57 -6.50 -4.67
CA ASN A 69 -9.02 -6.49 -4.54
C ASN A 69 -9.49 -5.62 -3.37
N PHE A 70 -8.78 -5.65 -2.25
CA PHE A 70 -9.03 -4.76 -1.12
C PHE A 70 -8.84 -3.29 -1.53
N ILE A 71 -7.66 -2.92 -2.04
CA ILE A 71 -7.34 -1.51 -2.25
C ILE A 71 -8.16 -0.86 -3.36
N VAL A 72 -8.44 -1.57 -4.45
CA VAL A 72 -9.30 -1.03 -5.52
C VAL A 72 -10.75 -0.89 -5.09
N ALA A 73 -11.14 -1.52 -3.97
CA ALA A 73 -12.45 -1.36 -3.33
C ALA A 73 -12.48 -0.23 -2.27
N THR A 74 -11.32 0.16 -1.75
CA THR A 74 -11.21 1.13 -0.66
C THR A 74 -11.67 2.53 -1.08
N PRO A 75 -12.64 3.13 -0.37
CA PRO A 75 -13.17 4.47 -0.67
C PRO A 75 -12.09 5.57 -0.73
N TRP A 76 -11.13 5.56 0.20
CA TRP A 76 -9.98 6.47 0.14
C TRP A 76 -9.27 6.40 -1.22
N PHE A 77 -8.90 5.19 -1.67
CA PHE A 77 -8.12 5.00 -2.89
C PHE A 77 -8.90 5.47 -4.13
N ARG A 78 -10.22 5.28 -4.11
CA ARG A 78 -11.16 5.77 -5.13
C ARG A 78 -11.38 7.28 -5.09
N GLY A 79 -10.93 7.97 -4.04
CA GLY A 79 -11.24 9.39 -3.82
C GLY A 79 -12.70 9.64 -3.45
N SER A 80 -13.42 8.62 -2.96
CA SER A 80 -14.83 8.71 -2.57
C SER A 80 -15.05 8.76 -1.05
N ASP A 81 -13.97 8.85 -0.26
CA ASP A 81 -14.06 9.24 1.16
C ASP A 81 -14.46 10.72 1.21
N ALA A 82 -15.77 10.97 1.29
CA ALA A 82 -16.37 12.29 1.52
C ALA A 82 -16.60 12.53 3.02
#